data_AF-A0A968N5K8-F1
#
_entry.id   AF-A0A968N5K8-F1
#
_cell.length_a   1.000
_cell.length_b   1.000
_cell.length_c   1.000
_cell.angle_alpha   90.00
_cell.angle_beta   90.00
_cell.angle_gamma   90.00
#
_symmetry.space_group_name_H-M   'P 1'
#
loop_
_entity.id
_entity.type
_entity.pdbx_description
1 polymer ?
#
loop_
_entity_poly.entity_id
_entity_poly.type
_entity_poly.pdbx_seq_one_letter_code
_entity_poly.pdbx_strand_id
1 'polypeptide(L)'
;MTHAISNSPDFSQWIQFLRKYGPIPRNDNMYDEVIQRTLQRRKVDPIEFEANYIKEIVADLQSQSSTSIILTGTAGDGKTYCCRQIWKILGGSTEEWQKDDKIRSLELSEESPICRKLVVIKDLSELTLEEKNQILPGVAAAVRGQDDATVYLIAANDGQLIEAWVGVEDQSDDIKAVRQAIEELLVSDRSELDGFQLRLHNLSRQSAAAIFPRILDAVLQHPGWEACESCSYQNQGCPIWENKKRLEGRDNKQITRRRLLDLLLLCDLDDIHLPIRQLLILISNAILGHPDAKDKLLDCRQVPKILEKKSSALGSLYRNILGENLPERRRDSIEIFKALRGFGIGTETNNRIDSILIFGADDSQFLDLYQQLIVDDQLYGANSQYTTQQNSYLNGESRDKNHAFLKLMKTQRQRLFFTVPNNEIQFWDLTIFCFAGEFLDKVYRSLCSGKKCPRDIIIRLVRGLNSIFIGLPVRNQDELILATSGNYSQARISKIHEESISVWQKHGEYVDVEIHNDKLFLVVYLSNDPQIYPVRLQLSPTRYEYLARVADGALPSVFSQECYEDLLAFKAQLINQVIFRESLGRERYGSSVSTQLRVLELNLDGVVIPQLLEVSI
;
A
#
# COMPACT_ATOMS: atom_id res chain seq x y z
N MET A 1 47.31 16.24 36.26
CA MET A 1 47.07 14.78 36.26
C MET A 1 45.85 14.53 35.40
N THR A 2 46.08 13.77 34.34
CA THR A 2 45.18 13.31 33.29
C THR A 2 43.97 12.60 33.87
N HIS A 3 42.78 13.22 33.76
CA HIS A 3 41.53 12.48 33.88
C HIS A 3 41.35 11.65 32.61
N ALA A 4 41.54 10.35 32.77
CA ALA A 4 41.19 9.37 31.76
C ALA A 4 39.67 9.43 31.53
N ILE A 5 39.27 10.00 30.40
CA ILE A 5 37.93 9.82 29.83
C ILE A 5 37.81 8.33 29.55
N SER A 6 36.97 7.65 30.31
CA SER A 6 36.63 6.25 30.07
C SER A 6 35.91 6.17 28.72
N ASN A 7 36.65 5.85 27.66
CA ASN A 7 36.13 5.51 26.34
C ASN A 7 35.30 4.22 26.44
N SER A 8 34.03 4.32 26.84
CA SER A 8 33.03 3.36 26.39
C SER A 8 32.83 3.61 24.89
N PRO A 9 32.95 2.59 24.02
CA PRO A 9 32.69 2.80 22.59
C PRO A 9 31.28 3.35 22.42
N ASP A 10 31.12 4.41 21.62
CA ASP A 10 29.84 4.97 21.20
C ASP A 10 29.00 3.88 20.52
N PHE A 11 28.25 3.14 21.34
CA PHE A 11 27.66 1.87 20.95
C PHE A 11 26.24 1.78 21.50
N SER A 12 25.27 1.80 20.59
CA SER A 12 23.86 1.65 20.92
C SER A 12 23.40 0.22 20.67
N GLN A 13 22.92 -0.44 21.73
CA GLN A 13 22.27 -1.76 21.63
C GLN A 13 20.97 -1.69 20.83
N TRP A 14 20.29 -0.54 20.91
CA TRP A 14 19.10 -0.23 20.12
C TRP A 14 19.38 -0.23 18.62
N ILE A 15 20.45 0.44 18.17
CA ILE A 15 20.82 0.42 16.74
C ILE A 15 21.09 -1.00 16.25
N GLN A 16 21.78 -1.82 17.05
CA GLN A 16 21.99 -3.21 16.70
C GLN A 16 20.70 -4.05 16.69
N PHE A 17 19.72 -3.69 17.52
CA PHE A 17 18.42 -4.34 17.57
C PHE A 17 17.57 -3.94 16.35
N LEU A 18 17.46 -2.65 16.07
CA LEU A 18 16.79 -2.10 14.89
C LEU A 18 17.33 -2.71 13.59
N ARG A 19 18.66 -2.87 13.50
CA ARG A 19 19.32 -3.52 12.35
C ARG A 19 18.77 -4.92 12.05
N LYS A 20 18.26 -5.67 13.04
CA LYS A 20 17.68 -7.01 12.83
C LYS A 20 16.36 -7.02 12.08
N TYR A 21 15.62 -5.89 12.10
CA TYR A 21 14.42 -5.72 11.30
C TYR A 21 14.72 -5.35 9.86
N GLY A 22 15.96 -4.96 9.54
CA GLY A 22 16.36 -4.60 8.19
C GLY A 22 16.59 -5.82 7.27
N PRO A 23 16.82 -5.58 5.98
CA PRO A 23 16.94 -6.61 4.93
C PRO A 23 18.27 -7.41 4.98
N ILE A 24 18.45 -8.21 6.03
CA ILE A 24 19.63 -9.06 6.28
C ILE A 24 19.39 -10.48 5.76
N PRO A 25 20.40 -11.18 5.20
CA PRO A 25 20.26 -12.54 4.64
C PRO A 25 19.66 -13.63 5.52
N ARG A 26 19.57 -13.44 6.85
CA ARG A 26 18.93 -14.38 7.78
C ARG A 26 17.57 -13.82 8.18
N ASN A 27 16.53 -14.12 7.39
CA ASN A 27 15.17 -13.62 7.59
C ASN A 27 14.47 -14.16 8.86
N ASP A 28 15.03 -15.21 9.50
CA ASP A 28 14.48 -15.77 10.75
C ASP A 28 14.55 -14.80 11.94
N ASN A 29 15.27 -13.69 11.81
CA ASN A 29 15.44 -12.72 12.90
C ASN A 29 14.17 -11.89 13.20
N MET A 30 13.13 -11.97 12.36
CA MET A 30 11.89 -11.19 12.48
C MET A 30 10.69 -12.00 12.98
N TYR A 31 10.89 -13.27 13.35
CA TYR A 31 9.86 -14.01 14.09
C TYR A 31 9.75 -13.47 15.51
N ASP A 32 8.52 -13.42 16.02
CA ASP A 32 8.22 -12.82 17.32
C ASP A 32 9.06 -13.45 18.45
N GLU A 33 9.29 -14.76 18.38
CA GLU A 33 10.14 -15.51 19.30
C GLU A 33 11.61 -15.10 19.28
N VAL A 34 12.17 -14.88 18.08
CA VAL A 34 13.57 -14.49 17.90
C VAL A 34 13.78 -13.03 18.32
N ILE A 35 12.77 -12.18 18.10
CA ILE A 35 12.72 -10.81 18.61
C ILE A 35 12.74 -10.84 20.15
N GLN A 36 11.86 -11.62 20.79
CA GLN A 36 11.79 -11.75 22.25
C GLN A 36 13.09 -12.25 22.87
N ARG A 37 13.68 -13.32 22.31
CA ARG A 37 15.01 -13.81 22.74
C ARG A 37 16.10 -12.74 22.60
N THR A 38 15.99 -11.86 21.62
CA THR A 38 16.94 -10.76 21.41
C THR A 38 16.75 -9.63 22.42
N LEU A 39 15.49 -9.26 22.71
CA LEU A 39 15.13 -8.24 23.69
C LEU A 39 15.71 -8.59 25.07
N GLN A 40 15.52 -9.83 25.52
CA GLN A 40 16.07 -10.31 26.80
C GLN A 40 17.61 -10.28 26.85
N ARG A 41 18.27 -10.74 25.78
CA ARG A 41 19.74 -10.76 25.72
C ARG A 41 20.36 -9.36 25.72
N ARG A 42 19.64 -8.36 25.20
CA ARG A 42 20.16 -7.00 25.00
C ARG A 42 19.57 -5.95 25.95
N LYS A 43 18.60 -6.32 26.80
CA LYS A 43 17.93 -5.38 27.72
C LYS A 43 17.44 -4.12 26.98
N VAL A 44 16.84 -4.33 25.82
CA VAL A 44 16.20 -3.28 25.01
C VAL A 44 14.71 -3.49 25.11
N ASP A 45 13.95 -2.40 25.21
CA ASP A 45 12.49 -2.47 25.24
C ASP A 45 11.91 -2.92 23.89
N PRO A 46 10.77 -3.64 23.88
CA PRO A 46 10.09 -4.00 22.64
C PRO A 46 9.55 -2.76 21.91
N ILE A 47 9.43 -2.87 20.58
CA ILE A 47 8.64 -1.92 19.80
C ILE A 47 7.17 -2.21 20.06
N GLU A 48 6.51 -1.33 20.82
CA GLU A 48 5.10 -1.43 21.15
C GLU A 48 4.29 -0.38 20.39
N PHE A 49 3.22 -0.82 19.72
CA PHE A 49 2.30 0.04 18.99
C PHE A 49 0.89 -0.51 19.12
N GLU A 50 -0.10 0.38 19.20
CA GLU A 50 -1.50 -0.04 19.24
C GLU A 50 -1.95 -0.55 17.87
N ALA A 51 -2.29 -1.84 17.76
CA ALA A 51 -2.98 -2.37 16.59
C ALA A 51 -4.49 -2.08 16.67
N ASN A 52 -5.14 -1.84 15.53
CA ASN A 52 -6.53 -1.35 15.45
C ASN A 52 -7.54 -2.23 16.19
N TYR A 53 -7.34 -3.54 16.21
CA TYR A 53 -8.34 -4.51 16.69
C TYR A 53 -8.14 -4.96 18.14
N ILE A 54 -7.01 -4.65 18.79
CA ILE A 54 -6.69 -5.21 20.11
C ILE A 54 -7.73 -4.80 21.16
N LYS A 55 -8.14 -3.52 21.16
CA LYS A 55 -9.11 -3.00 22.14
C LYS A 55 -10.50 -3.63 21.97
N GLU A 56 -10.94 -3.78 20.74
CA GLU A 56 -12.22 -4.41 20.38
C GLU A 56 -12.22 -5.89 20.76
N ILE A 57 -11.19 -6.65 20.36
CA ILE A 57 -11.01 -8.07 20.68
C ILE A 57 -10.99 -8.31 22.19
N VAL A 58 -10.28 -7.48 22.95
CA VAL A 58 -10.24 -7.59 24.42
C VAL A 58 -11.64 -7.36 25.00
N ALA A 59 -12.38 -6.36 24.51
CA ALA A 59 -13.73 -6.09 24.96
C ALA A 59 -14.69 -7.25 24.63
N ASP A 60 -14.55 -7.89 23.46
CA ASP A 60 -15.35 -9.05 23.08
C ASP A 60 -15.07 -10.26 23.98
N LEU A 61 -13.80 -10.55 24.23
CA LEU A 61 -13.37 -11.67 25.10
C LEU A 61 -13.80 -11.47 26.56
N GLN A 62 -13.90 -10.22 27.01
CA GLN A 62 -14.39 -9.86 28.35
C GLN A 62 -15.92 -9.71 28.41
N SER A 63 -16.61 -9.70 27.27
CA SER A 63 -18.06 -9.51 27.20
C SER A 63 -18.83 -10.69 27.82
N GLN A 64 -20.10 -10.47 28.16
CA GLN A 64 -20.98 -11.53 28.66
C GLN A 64 -21.31 -12.60 27.61
N SER A 65 -21.04 -12.36 26.32
CA SER A 65 -21.17 -13.34 25.24
C SER A 65 -19.88 -14.14 25.02
N SER A 66 -19.98 -15.45 24.80
CA SER A 66 -18.88 -16.41 24.60
C SER A 66 -18.33 -16.37 23.17
N THR A 67 -17.92 -15.21 22.67
CA THR A 67 -17.46 -15.11 21.28
C THR A 67 -16.00 -15.56 21.15
N SER A 68 -15.77 -16.62 20.37
CA SER A 68 -14.42 -17.03 19.97
C SER A 68 -13.90 -16.17 18.81
N ILE A 69 -12.59 -16.01 18.74
CA ILE A 69 -11.93 -15.07 17.82
C ILE A 69 -10.86 -15.77 16.99
N ILE A 70 -10.88 -15.54 15.69
CA ILE A 70 -9.85 -15.98 14.74
C ILE A 70 -9.12 -14.76 14.17
N LEU A 71 -7.80 -14.72 14.36
CA LEU A 71 -6.89 -13.80 13.71
C LEU A 71 -6.28 -14.48 12.49
N THR A 72 -6.70 -14.07 11.30
CA THR A 72 -6.19 -14.57 10.03
C THR A 72 -5.32 -13.52 9.32
N GLY A 73 -4.56 -13.94 8.33
CA GLY A 73 -3.75 -13.06 7.48
C GLY A 73 -2.54 -13.79 6.92
N THR A 74 -1.64 -13.06 6.27
CA THR A 74 -0.40 -13.58 5.70
C THR A 74 0.77 -13.60 6.70
N ALA A 75 1.89 -14.21 6.31
CA ALA A 75 3.08 -14.27 7.14
C ALA A 75 3.69 -12.88 7.34
N GLY A 76 3.81 -12.44 8.60
CA GLY A 76 4.38 -11.13 8.95
C GLY A 76 3.38 -10.03 9.25
N ASP A 77 2.07 -10.33 9.22
CA ASP A 77 0.99 -9.40 9.60
C ASP A 77 0.85 -9.17 11.12
N GLY A 78 1.67 -9.85 11.93
CA GLY A 78 1.70 -9.63 13.37
C GLY A 78 0.60 -10.35 14.15
N LYS A 79 0.06 -11.46 13.64
CA LYS A 79 -0.91 -12.32 14.35
C LYS A 79 -0.42 -12.73 15.75
N THR A 80 0.78 -13.33 15.82
CA THR A 80 1.41 -13.76 17.08
C THR A 80 1.69 -12.56 18.01
N TYR A 81 2.04 -11.40 17.45
CA TYR A 81 2.19 -10.15 18.20
C TYR A 81 0.86 -9.72 18.84
N CYS A 82 -0.23 -9.75 18.08
CA CYS A 82 -1.56 -9.40 18.57
C CYS A 82 -2.02 -10.36 19.66
N CYS A 83 -1.86 -11.69 19.48
CA CYS A 83 -2.19 -12.66 20.51
C CYS A 83 -1.40 -12.42 21.80
N ARG A 84 -0.12 -12.07 21.70
CA ARG A 84 0.71 -11.73 22.87
C ARG A 84 0.21 -10.47 23.58
N GLN A 85 -0.15 -9.42 22.85
CA GLN A 85 -0.65 -8.19 23.45
C GLN A 85 -2.00 -8.44 24.16
N ILE A 86 -2.91 -9.17 23.52
CA ILE A 86 -4.20 -9.57 24.12
C ILE A 86 -3.95 -10.41 25.38
N TRP A 87 -3.05 -11.40 25.33
CA TRP A 87 -2.66 -12.22 26.49
C TRP A 87 -2.18 -11.37 27.67
N LYS A 88 -1.30 -10.40 27.42
CA LYS A 88 -0.80 -9.49 28.47
C LYS A 88 -1.92 -8.62 29.05
N ILE A 89 -2.77 -8.03 28.20
CA ILE A 89 -3.86 -7.15 28.64
C ILE A 89 -4.87 -7.92 29.51
N LEU A 90 -5.14 -9.18 29.18
CA LEU A 90 -6.05 -10.04 29.93
C LEU A 90 -5.44 -10.61 31.23
N GLY A 91 -4.20 -10.27 31.58
CA GLY A 91 -3.56 -10.66 32.85
C GLY A 91 -2.56 -11.82 32.74
N GLY A 92 -2.29 -12.32 31.55
CA GLY A 92 -1.29 -13.36 31.33
C GLY A 92 0.15 -12.84 31.43
N SER A 93 1.06 -13.66 31.96
CA SER A 93 2.47 -13.25 32.13
C SER A 93 3.30 -13.36 30.84
N THR A 94 4.35 -12.56 30.73
CA THR A 94 5.27 -12.60 29.55
C THR A 94 6.13 -13.86 29.59
N GLU A 95 6.52 -14.31 30.77
CA GLU A 95 7.32 -15.51 30.99
C GLU A 95 6.57 -16.77 30.54
N GLU A 96 5.26 -16.86 30.84
CA GLU A 96 4.43 -17.97 30.36
C GLU A 96 4.26 -17.94 28.85
N TRP A 97 4.05 -16.76 28.25
CA TRP A 97 3.94 -16.64 26.81
C TRP A 97 5.17 -17.17 26.08
N GLN A 98 6.37 -16.94 26.63
CA GLN A 98 7.65 -17.30 26.01
C GLN A 98 8.04 -18.77 26.14
N LYS A 99 7.37 -19.55 27.00
CA LYS A 99 7.56 -21.01 27.04
C LYS A 99 7.15 -21.63 25.68
N ASP A 100 7.78 -22.75 25.33
CA ASP A 100 7.71 -23.40 24.01
C ASP A 100 6.36 -24.09 23.68
N ASP A 101 5.34 -23.91 24.53
CA ASP A 101 4.01 -24.46 24.24
C ASP A 101 3.27 -23.60 23.21
N LYS A 102 2.66 -24.31 22.26
CA LYS A 102 1.89 -23.76 21.13
C LYS A 102 0.52 -23.23 21.55
N ILE A 103 -0.02 -23.78 22.63
CA ILE A 103 -1.33 -23.44 23.21
C ILE A 103 -1.14 -22.90 24.61
N ARG A 104 -1.87 -21.83 24.93
CA ARG A 104 -1.91 -21.20 26.25
C ARG A 104 -3.33 -21.15 26.76
N SER A 105 -3.50 -21.16 28.07
CA SER A 105 -4.82 -20.95 28.68
C SER A 105 -4.76 -20.02 29.86
N LEU A 106 -5.76 -19.16 29.99
CA LEU A 106 -5.92 -18.20 31.07
C LEU A 106 -7.36 -18.25 31.59
N GLU A 107 -7.54 -18.14 32.89
CA GLU A 107 -8.86 -17.94 33.47
C GLU A 107 -9.22 -16.45 33.42
N LEU A 108 -10.38 -16.12 32.87
CA LEU A 108 -10.91 -14.75 32.81
C LEU A 108 -11.74 -14.52 34.09
N SER A 109 -11.32 -13.60 34.97
CA SER A 109 -11.98 -13.21 36.25
C SER A 109 -12.21 -11.68 36.30
N GLU A 110 -13.12 -11.03 37.05
CA GLU A 110 -14.13 -11.38 38.08
C GLU A 110 -15.52 -10.71 37.85
N GLU A 111 -15.74 -9.96 36.77
CA GLU A 111 -16.96 -9.13 36.61
C GLU A 111 -18.14 -9.87 35.95
N SER A 112 -17.93 -11.12 35.53
CA SER A 112 -18.95 -12.00 34.90
C SER A 112 -19.34 -13.14 35.86
N PRO A 113 -20.64 -13.50 35.97
CA PRO A 113 -21.09 -14.60 36.83
C PRO A 113 -20.61 -16.00 36.40
N ILE A 114 -19.92 -16.13 35.26
CA ILE A 114 -19.36 -17.38 34.73
C ILE A 114 -17.84 -17.22 34.61
N CYS A 115 -17.08 -18.04 35.35
CA CYS A 115 -15.62 -18.15 35.18
C CYS A 115 -15.35 -18.82 33.83
N ARG A 116 -14.80 -18.07 32.88
CA ARG A 116 -14.48 -18.56 31.53
C ARG A 116 -12.99 -18.84 31.38
N LYS A 117 -12.68 -19.85 30.59
CA LYS A 117 -11.31 -20.19 30.20
C LYS A 117 -11.04 -19.66 28.80
N LEU A 118 -10.05 -18.77 28.66
CA LEU A 118 -9.48 -18.41 27.36
C LEU A 118 -8.45 -19.45 26.95
N VAL A 119 -8.54 -19.95 25.73
CA VAL A 119 -7.52 -20.81 25.09
C VAL A 119 -6.94 -20.09 23.88
N VAL A 120 -5.64 -19.80 23.93
CA VAL A 120 -4.92 -19.10 22.86
C VAL A 120 -4.07 -20.09 22.06
N ILE A 121 -4.33 -20.18 20.76
CA ILE A 121 -3.53 -20.95 19.80
C ILE A 121 -2.63 -19.94 19.05
N LYS A 122 -1.31 -20.00 19.31
CA LYS A 122 -0.34 -19.01 18.80
C LYS A 122 -0.17 -19.04 17.28
N ASP A 123 -0.15 -20.25 16.72
CA ASP A 123 -0.13 -20.52 15.29
C ASP A 123 -0.76 -21.89 15.06
N LEU A 124 -1.92 -21.91 14.41
CA LEU A 124 -2.66 -23.14 14.09
C LEU A 124 -1.86 -24.06 13.17
N SER A 125 -0.96 -23.51 12.36
CA SER A 125 -0.18 -24.28 11.39
C SER A 125 0.93 -25.11 12.01
N GLU A 126 1.42 -24.71 13.19
CA GLU A 126 2.45 -25.43 13.94
C GLU A 126 1.90 -26.63 14.72
N LEU A 127 0.57 -26.75 14.85
CA LEU A 127 -0.07 -27.89 15.49
C LEU A 127 0.05 -29.15 14.61
N THR A 128 0.37 -30.28 15.24
CA THR A 128 0.33 -31.60 14.60
C THR A 128 -1.11 -32.00 14.31
N LEU A 129 -1.31 -33.01 13.45
CA LEU A 129 -2.65 -33.53 13.16
C LEU A 129 -3.35 -34.05 14.43
N GLU A 130 -2.61 -34.72 15.31
CA GLU A 130 -3.12 -35.20 16.60
C GLU A 130 -3.57 -34.05 17.51
N GLU A 131 -2.78 -32.98 17.61
CA GLU A 131 -3.13 -31.77 18.38
C GLU A 131 -4.39 -31.09 17.81
N LYS A 132 -4.51 -31.02 16.48
CA LYS A 132 -5.69 -30.47 15.79
C LYS A 132 -6.94 -31.29 16.06
N ASN A 133 -6.84 -32.62 15.97
CA ASN A 133 -7.94 -33.55 16.25
C ASN A 133 -8.45 -33.45 17.70
N GLN A 134 -7.60 -33.07 18.65
CA GLN A 134 -7.99 -32.89 20.04
C GLN A 134 -8.66 -31.53 20.31
N ILE A 135 -8.26 -30.46 19.61
CA ILE A 135 -8.67 -29.09 19.95
C ILE A 135 -9.83 -28.59 19.11
N LEU A 136 -9.83 -28.86 17.79
CA LEU A 136 -10.82 -28.30 16.87
C LEU A 136 -12.27 -28.72 17.17
N PRO A 137 -12.56 -29.94 17.70
CA PRO A 137 -13.91 -30.27 18.17
C PRO A 137 -14.39 -29.35 19.31
N GLY A 138 -13.51 -29.00 20.25
CA GLY A 138 -13.83 -28.04 21.32
C GLY A 138 -14.06 -26.62 20.79
N VAL A 139 -13.26 -26.20 19.80
CA VAL A 139 -13.47 -24.92 19.10
C VAL A 139 -14.83 -24.92 18.41
N ALA A 140 -15.21 -26.01 17.74
CA ALA A 140 -16.50 -26.11 17.08
C ALA A 140 -17.67 -26.02 18.06
N ALA A 141 -17.59 -26.72 19.20
CA ALA A 141 -18.60 -26.65 20.25
C ALA A 141 -18.77 -25.22 20.79
N ALA A 142 -17.68 -24.51 21.08
CA ALA A 142 -17.74 -23.12 21.53
C ALA A 142 -18.33 -22.18 20.47
N VAL A 143 -17.87 -22.29 19.22
CA VAL A 143 -18.38 -21.47 18.10
C VAL A 143 -19.86 -21.72 17.81
N ARG A 144 -20.36 -22.94 18.07
CA ARG A 144 -21.78 -23.29 17.93
C ARG A 144 -22.62 -22.92 19.15
N GLY A 145 -22.03 -22.33 20.19
CA GLY A 145 -22.70 -21.97 21.44
C GLY A 145 -23.10 -23.18 22.28
N GLN A 146 -22.41 -24.32 22.11
CA GLN A 146 -22.61 -25.53 22.91
C GLN A 146 -21.69 -25.58 24.14
N ASP A 147 -20.59 -24.81 24.13
CA ASP A 147 -19.69 -24.58 25.27
C ASP A 147 -19.50 -23.08 25.52
N ASP A 148 -20.15 -22.55 26.56
CA ASP A 148 -20.02 -21.14 26.98
C ASP A 148 -18.93 -20.93 28.05
N ALA A 149 -18.28 -22.00 28.51
CA ALA A 149 -17.23 -21.96 29.53
C ALA A 149 -15.84 -21.72 28.91
N THR A 150 -15.65 -22.07 27.64
CA THR A 150 -14.37 -21.90 26.93
C THR A 150 -14.51 -20.94 25.76
N VAL A 151 -13.59 -19.98 25.65
CA VAL A 151 -13.46 -19.10 24.47
C VAL A 151 -12.07 -19.27 23.86
N TYR A 152 -11.99 -19.18 22.53
CA TYR A 152 -10.75 -19.42 21.80
C TYR A 152 -10.23 -18.14 21.14
N LEU A 153 -8.92 -17.95 21.16
CA LEU A 153 -8.20 -16.96 20.35
C LEU A 153 -7.21 -17.70 19.45
N ILE A 154 -7.48 -17.75 18.16
CA ILE A 154 -6.74 -18.59 17.21
C ILE A 154 -6.03 -17.72 16.19
N ALA A 155 -4.71 -17.82 16.10
CA ALA A 155 -3.96 -17.22 15.00
C ALA A 155 -3.66 -18.28 13.93
N ALA A 156 -3.99 -17.98 12.67
CA ALA A 156 -3.74 -18.87 11.55
C ALA A 156 -3.40 -18.08 10.26
N ASN A 157 -2.71 -18.72 9.31
CA ASN A 157 -2.58 -18.14 7.97
C ASN A 157 -3.82 -18.47 7.12
N ASP A 158 -4.20 -17.58 6.21
CA ASP A 158 -5.45 -17.68 5.42
C ASP A 158 -5.66 -19.06 4.79
N GLY A 159 -4.67 -19.58 4.04
CA GLY A 159 -4.76 -20.89 3.40
C GLY A 159 -4.70 -22.08 4.37
N GLN A 160 -3.94 -21.95 5.45
CA GLN A 160 -3.74 -23.03 6.43
C GLN A 160 -4.90 -23.17 7.41
N LEU A 161 -5.69 -22.11 7.59
CA LEU A 161 -6.88 -22.14 8.43
C LEU A 161 -7.85 -23.19 7.90
N ILE A 162 -8.30 -23.08 6.65
CA ILE A 162 -9.25 -24.04 6.04
C ILE A 162 -8.66 -25.45 5.97
N GLU A 163 -7.39 -25.59 5.56
CA GLU A 163 -6.70 -26.88 5.52
C GLU A 163 -6.69 -27.59 6.88
N ALA A 164 -6.50 -26.84 7.97
CA ALA A 164 -6.51 -27.41 9.32
C ALA A 164 -7.88 -28.03 9.68
N TRP A 165 -8.98 -27.41 9.24
CA TRP A 165 -10.35 -27.94 9.44
C TRP A 165 -10.69 -29.08 8.47
N VAL A 166 -10.13 -29.10 7.26
CA VAL A 166 -10.31 -30.21 6.30
C VAL A 166 -9.66 -31.49 6.81
N GLY A 167 -8.50 -31.38 7.43
CA GLY A 167 -7.70 -32.54 7.86
C GLY A 167 -8.22 -33.28 9.09
N VAL A 168 -9.25 -32.77 9.78
CA VAL A 168 -9.73 -33.35 11.05
C VAL A 168 -10.44 -34.68 10.84
N GLU A 169 -10.17 -35.67 11.70
CA GLU A 169 -10.81 -36.99 11.64
C GLU A 169 -12.30 -36.95 12.01
N ASP A 170 -12.67 -36.08 12.96
CA ASP A 170 -14.07 -35.81 13.28
C ASP A 170 -14.76 -35.08 12.11
N GLN A 171 -15.80 -35.73 11.58
CA GLN A 171 -16.61 -35.26 10.47
C GLN A 171 -18.06 -34.99 10.91
N SER A 172 -18.24 -34.66 12.19
CA SER A 172 -19.50 -34.19 12.76
C SER A 172 -20.08 -33.01 11.98
N ASP A 173 -21.40 -32.87 12.03
CA ASP A 173 -22.09 -31.79 11.32
C ASP A 173 -21.67 -30.40 11.83
N ASP A 174 -21.28 -30.29 13.11
CA ASP A 174 -20.77 -29.06 13.70
C ASP A 174 -19.40 -28.65 13.11
N ILE A 175 -18.45 -29.59 12.95
CA ILE A 175 -17.17 -29.30 12.28
C ILE A 175 -17.38 -28.79 10.86
N LYS A 176 -18.28 -29.44 10.10
CA LYS A 176 -18.60 -29.03 8.72
C LYS A 176 -19.27 -27.66 8.68
N ALA A 177 -20.20 -27.39 9.59
CA ALA A 177 -20.89 -26.11 9.67
C ALA A 177 -19.93 -24.96 10.01
N VAL A 178 -19.05 -25.15 11.00
CA VAL A 178 -18.05 -24.14 11.39
C VAL A 178 -17.05 -23.91 10.27
N ARG A 179 -16.60 -24.98 9.60
CA ARG A 179 -15.73 -24.85 8.43
C ARG A 179 -16.39 -24.01 7.32
N GLN A 180 -17.63 -24.31 6.97
CA GLN A 180 -18.36 -23.57 5.94
C GLN A 180 -18.55 -22.09 6.35
N ALA A 181 -18.82 -21.82 7.63
CA ALA A 181 -18.90 -20.47 8.15
C ALA A 181 -17.57 -19.71 8.01
N ILE A 182 -16.44 -20.34 8.34
CA ILE A 182 -15.11 -19.73 8.16
C ILE A 182 -14.83 -19.47 6.67
N GLU A 183 -15.13 -20.42 5.78
CA GLU A 183 -14.98 -20.25 4.33
C GLU A 183 -15.82 -19.05 3.81
N GLU A 184 -17.07 -18.94 4.26
CA GLU A 184 -17.96 -17.83 3.91
C GLU A 184 -17.43 -16.48 4.44
N LEU A 185 -16.96 -16.41 5.68
CA LEU A 185 -16.36 -15.20 6.27
C LEU A 185 -15.13 -14.73 5.49
N LEU A 186 -14.27 -15.66 5.06
CA LEU A 186 -13.09 -15.36 4.26
C LEU A 186 -13.46 -14.83 2.87
N VAL A 187 -14.42 -15.47 2.18
CA VAL A 187 -14.85 -15.12 0.81
C VAL A 187 -15.69 -13.84 0.78
N SER A 188 -16.63 -13.69 1.72
CA SER A 188 -17.57 -12.57 1.76
C SER A 188 -17.01 -11.30 2.40
N ASP A 189 -15.78 -11.37 2.94
CA ASP A 189 -15.12 -10.28 3.66
C ASP A 189 -15.96 -9.74 4.83
N ARG A 190 -16.57 -10.67 5.59
CA ARG A 190 -17.33 -10.36 6.80
C ARG A 190 -16.52 -10.79 8.02
N SER A 191 -16.71 -10.07 9.12
CA SER A 191 -16.13 -10.42 10.42
C SER A 191 -17.00 -11.39 11.21
N GLU A 192 -18.31 -11.44 10.94
CA GLU A 192 -19.28 -12.21 11.71
C GLU A 192 -20.32 -12.87 10.81
N LEU A 193 -20.87 -13.99 11.29
CA LEU A 193 -21.93 -14.74 10.64
C LEU A 193 -23.03 -15.03 11.66
N ASP A 194 -24.29 -14.75 11.30
CA ASP A 194 -25.42 -15.02 12.18
C ASP A 194 -25.52 -16.51 12.54
N GLY A 195 -25.77 -16.79 13.82
CA GLY A 195 -25.88 -18.17 14.32
C GLY A 195 -24.56 -18.83 14.72
N PHE A 196 -23.45 -18.09 14.70
CA PHE A 196 -22.14 -18.54 15.18
C PHE A 196 -21.56 -17.56 16.20
N GLN A 197 -21.04 -18.05 17.31
CA GLN A 197 -20.30 -17.28 18.32
C GLN A 197 -18.82 -17.12 17.88
N LEU A 198 -18.62 -16.57 16.68
CA LEU A 198 -17.31 -16.44 16.05
C LEU A 198 -17.13 -15.07 15.41
N ARG A 199 -16.01 -14.41 15.73
CA ARG A 199 -15.53 -13.22 15.03
C ARG A 199 -14.20 -13.51 14.34
N LEU A 200 -14.12 -13.23 13.04
CA LEU A 200 -12.92 -13.39 12.22
C LEU A 200 -12.34 -12.02 11.87
N HIS A 201 -11.10 -11.76 12.29
CA HIS A 201 -10.36 -10.57 11.92
C HIS A 201 -9.24 -10.93 10.94
N ASN A 202 -9.32 -10.38 9.73
CA ASN A 202 -8.27 -10.54 8.75
C ASN A 202 -7.26 -9.39 8.81
N LEU A 203 -6.08 -9.66 9.35
CA LEU A 203 -5.00 -8.68 9.46
C LEU A 203 -4.35 -8.35 8.11
N SER A 204 -4.50 -9.20 7.08
CA SER A 204 -4.00 -8.88 5.74
C SER A 204 -4.81 -7.77 5.05
N ARG A 205 -5.95 -7.39 5.61
CA ARG A 205 -6.79 -6.29 5.13
C ARG A 205 -6.51 -4.97 5.87
N GLN A 206 -5.57 -4.96 6.81
CA GLN A 206 -5.22 -3.74 7.53
C GLN A 206 -4.40 -2.81 6.62
N SER A 207 -4.90 -1.59 6.40
CA SER A 207 -4.18 -0.57 5.64
C SER A 207 -2.78 -0.32 6.21
N ALA A 208 -1.77 -0.47 5.35
CA ALA A 208 -0.39 -0.14 5.66
C ALA A 208 -0.25 1.35 6.01
N ALA A 209 -0.96 2.22 5.28
CA ALA A 209 -0.98 3.65 5.55
C ALA A 209 -1.57 3.99 6.92
N ALA A 210 -2.53 3.21 7.42
CA ALA A 210 -3.14 3.42 8.73
C ALA A 210 -2.23 2.99 9.90
N ILE A 211 -1.52 1.86 9.76
CA ILE A 211 -0.67 1.32 10.85
C ILE A 211 0.75 1.90 10.85
N PHE A 212 1.28 2.28 9.68
CA PHE A 212 2.64 2.80 9.54
C PHE A 212 2.98 3.98 10.46
N PRO A 213 2.12 5.01 10.64
CA PRO A 213 2.36 6.10 11.59
C PRO A 213 2.70 5.60 13.00
N ARG A 214 1.96 4.61 13.49
CA ARG A 214 2.13 4.08 14.86
C ARG A 214 3.42 3.31 15.01
N ILE A 215 3.75 2.48 14.02
CA ILE A 215 5.03 1.74 13.98
C ILE A 215 6.20 2.73 13.90
N LEU A 216 6.07 3.74 13.04
CA LEU A 216 7.10 4.77 12.87
C LEU A 216 7.35 5.54 14.16
N ASP A 217 6.29 5.99 14.83
CA ASP A 217 6.41 6.69 16.12
C ASP A 217 7.02 5.78 17.19
N ALA A 218 6.60 4.52 17.27
CA ALA A 218 7.17 3.54 18.20
C ALA A 218 8.68 3.31 17.99
N VAL A 219 9.17 3.37 16.74
CA VAL A 219 10.60 3.27 16.43
C VAL A 219 11.34 4.57 16.71
N LEU A 220 10.79 5.73 16.32
CA LEU A 220 11.48 7.01 16.42
C LEU A 220 11.53 7.56 17.86
N GLN A 221 10.51 7.26 18.67
CA GLN A 221 10.37 7.71 20.06
C GLN A 221 10.90 6.70 21.08
N HIS A 222 11.49 5.59 20.62
CA HIS A 222 12.00 4.54 21.48
C HIS A 222 13.12 5.06 22.43
N PRO A 223 13.09 4.75 23.74
CA PRO A 223 14.08 5.26 24.72
C PRO A 223 15.51 4.83 24.41
N GLY A 224 15.69 3.72 23.69
CA GLY A 224 17.00 3.27 23.19
C GLY A 224 17.78 4.28 22.32
N TRP A 225 17.16 5.38 21.88
CA TRP A 225 17.84 6.50 21.22
C TRP A 225 18.65 7.40 22.16
N GLU A 226 18.43 7.36 23.48
CA GLU A 226 19.19 8.14 24.48
C GLU A 226 20.71 7.92 24.34
N ALA A 227 21.14 6.68 24.06
CA ALA A 227 22.55 6.37 23.82
C ALA A 227 23.15 7.09 22.60
N CYS A 228 22.31 7.49 21.64
CA CYS A 228 22.73 8.29 20.48
C CYS A 228 22.69 9.80 20.75
N GLU A 229 21.94 10.26 21.76
CA GLU A 229 21.91 11.66 22.18
C GLU A 229 23.21 12.08 22.89
N SER A 230 23.83 11.15 23.62
CA SER A 230 25.14 11.38 24.25
C SER A 230 26.34 10.96 23.38
N CYS A 231 26.11 10.57 22.12
CA CYS A 231 27.13 10.02 21.24
C CYS A 231 28.04 11.10 20.64
N SER A 232 29.36 10.90 20.66
CA SER A 232 30.32 11.90 20.17
C SER A 232 30.15 12.22 18.67
N TYR A 233 29.65 11.26 17.89
CA TYR A 233 29.46 11.40 16.44
C TYR A 233 28.15 12.07 16.04
N GLN A 234 27.22 12.32 16.98
CA GLN A 234 25.90 12.89 16.69
C GLN A 234 26.01 14.20 15.90
N ASN A 235 26.83 15.14 16.38
CA ASN A 235 27.05 16.45 15.78
C ASN A 235 28.16 16.46 14.70
N GLN A 236 28.73 15.30 14.38
CA GLN A 236 29.81 15.17 13.37
C GLN A 236 29.28 14.67 12.01
N GLY A 237 27.97 14.69 11.80
CA GLY A 237 27.34 14.22 10.57
C GLY A 237 27.07 12.70 10.54
N CYS A 238 26.78 12.10 11.71
CA CYS A 238 26.37 10.70 11.79
C CYS A 238 25.12 10.44 10.92
N PRO A 239 25.22 9.60 9.87
CA PRO A 239 24.11 9.39 8.94
C PRO A 239 22.89 8.71 9.60
N ILE A 240 23.10 7.88 10.62
CA ILE A 240 22.01 7.22 11.36
C ILE A 240 21.15 8.27 12.09
N TRP A 241 21.81 9.19 12.80
CA TRP A 241 21.13 10.23 13.57
C TRP A 241 20.44 11.24 12.67
N GLU A 242 21.12 11.64 11.59
CA GLU A 242 20.54 12.53 10.59
C GLU A 242 19.28 11.93 9.95
N ASN A 243 19.33 10.66 9.53
CA ASN A 243 18.18 10.00 8.92
C ASN A 243 16.99 9.93 9.90
N LYS A 244 17.25 9.64 11.18
CA LYS A 244 16.22 9.69 12.24
C LYS A 244 15.60 11.08 12.31
N LYS A 245 16.42 12.14 12.42
CA LYS A 245 15.94 13.53 12.53
C LYS A 245 15.09 13.94 11.32
N ARG A 246 15.53 13.60 10.10
CA ARG A 246 14.78 13.90 8.88
C ARG A 246 13.46 13.13 8.79
N LEU A 247 13.43 11.90 9.28
CA LEU A 247 12.22 11.09 9.31
C LEU A 247 11.23 11.54 10.39
N GLU A 248 11.72 12.09 11.52
CA GLU A 248 10.88 12.81 12.49
C GLU A 248 10.24 14.06 11.87
N GLY A 249 10.96 14.72 10.95
CA GLY A 249 10.39 15.78 10.09
C GLY A 249 10.05 17.09 10.80
N ARG A 250 10.71 17.38 11.94
CA ARG A 250 10.47 18.64 12.70
C ARG A 250 10.77 19.89 11.86
N ASP A 251 11.81 19.83 11.04
CA ASP A 251 12.30 20.97 10.25
C ASP A 251 11.54 21.17 8.92
N ASN A 252 10.84 20.14 8.41
CA ASN A 252 10.16 20.16 7.11
C ASN A 252 8.66 19.90 7.20
N LYS A 253 8.02 20.19 8.34
CA LYS A 253 6.57 19.95 8.56
C LYS A 253 6.15 18.52 8.21
N GLN A 254 7.01 17.55 8.47
CA GLN A 254 6.79 16.12 8.20
C GLN A 254 6.50 15.79 6.73
N ILE A 255 6.97 16.60 5.75
CA ILE A 255 6.74 16.34 4.32
C ILE A 255 7.16 14.91 3.94
N THR A 256 8.35 14.47 4.34
CA THR A 256 8.84 13.12 4.02
C THR A 256 7.93 12.02 4.55
N ARG A 257 7.42 12.16 5.79
CA ARG A 257 6.47 11.22 6.38
C ARG A 257 5.14 11.21 5.62
N ARG A 258 4.61 12.39 5.26
CA ARG A 258 3.39 12.50 4.45
C ARG A 258 3.54 11.84 3.08
N ARG A 259 4.66 12.05 2.40
CA ARG A 259 4.96 11.41 1.11
C ARG A 259 5.04 9.89 1.21
N LEU A 260 5.69 9.37 2.27
CA LEU A 260 5.69 7.94 2.54
C LEU A 260 4.28 7.40 2.78
N LEU A 261 3.46 8.11 3.54
CA LEU A 261 2.06 7.72 3.77
C LEU A 261 1.23 7.76 2.49
N ASP A 262 1.43 8.76 1.64
CA ASP A 262 0.78 8.84 0.33
C ASP A 262 1.16 7.63 -0.54
N LEU A 263 2.43 7.22 -0.56
CA LEU A 263 2.90 6.04 -1.31
C LEU A 263 2.30 4.73 -0.76
N LEU A 264 2.28 4.56 0.57
CA LEU A 264 1.68 3.38 1.20
C LEU A 264 0.16 3.32 0.96
N LEU A 265 -0.51 4.47 0.99
CA LEU A 265 -1.94 4.55 0.69
C LEU A 265 -2.22 4.19 -0.76
N LEU A 266 -1.37 4.63 -1.70
CA LEU A 266 -1.48 4.21 -3.10
C LEU A 266 -1.28 2.70 -3.24
N CYS A 267 -0.35 2.10 -2.51
CA CYS A 267 -0.21 0.64 -2.47
C CYS A 267 -1.48 -0.05 -1.96
N ASP A 268 -2.06 0.42 -0.85
CA ASP A 268 -3.30 -0.13 -0.30
C ASP A 268 -4.46 -0.03 -1.33
N LEU A 269 -4.57 1.10 -2.04
CA LEU A 269 -5.62 1.33 -3.04
C LEU A 269 -5.42 0.58 -4.37
N ASP A 270 -4.19 0.14 -4.66
CA ASP A 270 -3.86 -0.77 -5.76
C ASP A 270 -3.85 -2.26 -5.30
N ASP A 271 -4.45 -2.56 -4.14
CA ASP A 271 -4.54 -3.93 -3.58
C ASP A 271 -3.17 -4.59 -3.32
N ILE A 272 -2.11 -3.78 -3.12
CA ILE A 272 -0.78 -4.25 -2.74
C ILE A 272 -0.71 -4.36 -1.22
N HIS A 273 -0.89 -5.58 -0.71
CA HIS A 273 -0.75 -5.86 0.72
C HIS A 273 0.71 -5.74 1.18
N LEU A 274 0.93 -4.95 2.25
CA LEU A 274 2.24 -4.74 2.85
C LEU A 274 2.20 -5.09 4.35
N PRO A 275 2.63 -6.31 4.73
CA PRO A 275 2.66 -6.75 6.12
C PRO A 275 3.48 -5.83 7.04
N ILE A 276 3.18 -5.85 8.34
CA ILE A 276 3.93 -5.11 9.38
C ILE A 276 5.44 -5.35 9.28
N ARG A 277 5.83 -6.59 8.95
CA ARG A 277 7.24 -6.96 8.69
C ARG A 277 7.88 -6.08 7.61
N GLN A 278 7.18 -5.85 6.50
CA GLN A 278 7.68 -5.01 5.40
C GLN A 278 7.82 -3.55 5.82
N LEU A 279 6.91 -3.05 6.67
CA LEU A 279 6.98 -1.69 7.23
C LEU A 279 8.19 -1.51 8.16
N LEU A 280 8.49 -2.51 9.01
CA LEU A 280 9.67 -2.51 9.86
C LEU A 280 10.97 -2.59 9.05
N ILE A 281 11.00 -3.39 7.97
CA ILE A 281 12.11 -3.44 7.00
C ILE A 281 12.35 -2.06 6.39
N LEU A 282 11.29 -1.38 5.96
CA LEU A 282 11.36 -0.04 5.39
C LEU A 282 11.97 0.95 6.38
N ILE A 283 11.44 1.03 7.61
CA ILE A 283 11.91 1.98 8.62
C ILE A 283 13.38 1.70 8.99
N SER A 284 13.73 0.44 9.23
CA SER A 284 15.11 0.07 9.55
C SER A 284 16.07 0.40 8.42
N ASN A 285 15.72 0.10 7.17
CA ASN A 285 16.56 0.40 6.01
C ASN A 285 16.66 1.90 5.76
N ALA A 286 15.55 2.64 5.86
CA ALA A 286 15.51 4.10 5.72
C ALA A 286 16.53 4.79 6.65
N ILE A 287 16.58 4.34 7.92
CA ILE A 287 17.47 4.91 8.93
C ILE A 287 18.93 4.42 8.78
N LEU A 288 19.13 3.12 8.60
CA LEU A 288 20.46 2.48 8.70
C LEU A 288 21.13 2.19 7.35
N GLY A 289 20.44 2.35 6.23
CA GLY A 289 20.92 1.97 4.91
C GLY A 289 22.20 2.71 4.51
N HIS A 290 23.21 1.96 4.05
CA HIS A 290 24.42 2.52 3.48
C HIS A 290 25.13 1.50 2.58
N PRO A 291 25.52 1.84 1.33
CA PRO A 291 26.11 0.89 0.40
C PRO A 291 27.46 0.32 0.87
N ASP A 292 28.26 1.08 1.61
CA ASP A 292 29.56 0.63 2.13
C ASP A 292 29.48 -0.19 3.44
N ALA A 293 28.31 -0.27 4.06
CA ALA A 293 28.13 -0.99 5.31
C ALA A 293 28.04 -2.51 5.07
N LYS A 294 28.40 -3.29 6.10
CA LYS A 294 28.17 -4.74 6.08
C LYS A 294 26.68 -5.02 5.96
N ASP A 295 26.30 -5.94 5.07
CA ASP A 295 24.90 -6.24 4.70
C ASP A 295 24.11 -5.02 4.19
N LYS A 296 24.81 -3.92 3.86
CA LYS A 296 24.24 -2.63 3.43
C LYS A 296 23.44 -1.89 4.51
N LEU A 297 23.64 -2.23 5.79
CA LEU A 297 23.04 -1.58 6.95
C LEU A 297 24.11 -1.25 7.99
N LEU A 298 24.15 0.01 8.39
CA LEU A 298 25.09 0.55 9.37
C LEU A 298 24.89 -0.03 10.76
N ASP A 299 26.01 -0.09 11.47
CA ASP A 299 26.05 -0.12 12.93
C ASP A 299 26.86 1.08 13.46
N CYS A 300 26.81 1.34 14.77
CA CYS A 300 27.54 2.46 15.36
C CYS A 300 29.07 2.36 15.16
N ARG A 301 29.62 1.15 15.04
CA ARG A 301 31.07 0.92 14.91
C ARG A 301 31.59 1.30 13.53
N GLN A 302 30.72 1.33 12.52
CA GLN A 302 31.05 1.71 11.16
C GLN A 302 31.03 3.21 10.92
N VAL A 303 30.32 3.99 11.76
CA VAL A 303 30.15 5.44 11.60
C VAL A 303 31.48 6.20 11.45
N PRO A 304 32.51 5.98 12.30
CA PRO A 304 33.77 6.74 12.19
C PRO A 304 34.42 6.59 10.81
N LYS A 305 34.43 5.36 10.28
CA LYS A 305 35.00 5.04 8.96
C LYS A 305 34.22 5.69 7.81
N ILE A 306 32.91 5.87 7.95
CA ILE A 306 32.08 6.57 6.95
C ILE A 306 32.37 8.07 6.96
N LEU A 307 32.54 8.66 8.15
CA LEU A 307 32.89 10.07 8.30
C LEU A 307 34.28 10.38 7.73
N GLU A 308 35.29 9.54 8.05
CA GLU A 308 36.64 9.66 7.49
C GLU A 308 36.66 9.61 5.96
N LYS A 309 35.84 8.73 5.37
CA LYS A 309 35.68 8.60 3.91
C LYS A 309 34.83 9.70 3.28
N LYS A 310 34.20 10.56 4.07
CA LYS A 310 33.21 11.57 3.63
C LYS A 310 32.09 10.96 2.78
N SER A 311 31.67 9.73 3.10
CA SER A 311 30.66 9.01 2.31
C SER A 311 29.26 9.01 2.93
N SER A 312 29.01 9.79 4.00
CA SER A 312 27.70 9.89 4.67
C SER A 312 26.53 10.17 3.72
N ALA A 313 26.74 10.95 2.66
CA ALA A 313 25.72 11.25 1.64
C ALA A 313 25.19 9.99 0.93
N LEU A 314 25.99 8.92 0.85
CA LEU A 314 25.56 7.66 0.25
C LEU A 314 24.51 6.93 1.09
N GLY A 315 24.43 7.21 2.39
CA GLY A 315 23.41 6.69 3.30
C GLY A 315 22.17 7.57 3.40
N SER A 316 21.84 8.32 2.36
CA SER A 316 20.68 9.22 2.34
C SER A 316 19.35 8.50 2.59
N LEU A 317 18.57 9.01 3.54
CA LEU A 317 17.20 8.57 3.85
C LEU A 317 16.37 8.30 2.58
N TYR A 318 16.36 9.24 1.63
CA TYR A 318 15.50 9.19 0.45
C TYR A 318 15.84 8.05 -0.50
N ARG A 319 17.14 7.73 -0.59
CA ARG A 319 17.62 6.58 -1.35
C ARG A 319 17.32 5.27 -0.64
N ASN A 320 17.50 5.27 0.68
CA ASN A 320 17.27 4.11 1.52
C ASN A 320 15.78 3.72 1.58
N ILE A 321 14.86 4.67 1.57
CA ILE A 321 13.41 4.42 1.44
C ILE A 321 13.11 3.57 0.20
N LEU A 322 13.82 3.83 -0.91
CA LEU A 322 13.67 3.12 -2.17
C LEU A 322 14.59 1.88 -2.28
N GLY A 323 15.27 1.51 -1.20
CA GLY A 323 16.21 0.38 -1.18
C GLY A 323 17.47 0.56 -2.02
N GLU A 324 17.83 1.80 -2.40
CA GLU A 324 18.97 2.08 -3.31
C GLU A 324 20.35 1.77 -2.71
N ASN A 325 20.43 1.51 -1.40
CA ASN A 325 21.60 0.96 -0.73
C ASN A 325 21.82 -0.54 -1.01
N LEU A 326 20.78 -1.26 -1.44
CA LEU A 326 20.80 -2.70 -1.68
C LEU A 326 21.14 -3.03 -3.14
N PRO A 327 21.77 -4.18 -3.42
CA PRO A 327 21.87 -4.73 -4.78
C PRO A 327 20.48 -4.98 -5.36
N GLU A 328 20.33 -4.78 -6.68
CA GLU A 328 19.05 -4.91 -7.39
C GLU A 328 18.33 -6.24 -7.10
N ARG A 329 19.03 -7.38 -7.22
CA ARG A 329 18.47 -8.70 -6.91
C ARG A 329 17.85 -8.80 -5.50
N ARG A 330 18.48 -8.19 -4.49
CA ARG A 330 17.96 -8.22 -3.12
C ARG A 330 16.78 -7.27 -2.96
N ARG A 331 16.86 -6.11 -3.59
CA ARG A 331 15.78 -5.12 -3.61
C ARG A 331 14.50 -5.71 -4.22
N ASP A 332 14.63 -6.43 -5.33
CA ASP A 332 13.50 -7.05 -6.04
C ASP A 332 12.90 -8.25 -5.29
N SER A 333 13.65 -8.88 -4.39
CA SER A 333 13.13 -9.95 -3.53
C SER A 333 12.32 -9.47 -2.31
N ILE A 334 12.30 -8.16 -2.05
CA ILE A 334 11.63 -7.57 -0.89
C ILE A 334 10.43 -6.77 -1.39
N GLU A 335 9.23 -7.17 -0.97
CA GLU A 335 7.96 -6.65 -1.47
C GLU A 335 7.84 -5.13 -1.33
N ILE A 336 8.20 -4.55 -0.19
CA ILE A 336 8.09 -3.09 -0.02
C ILE A 336 8.96 -2.31 -1.00
N PHE A 337 10.19 -2.76 -1.28
CA PHE A 337 11.05 -2.05 -2.22
C PHE A 337 10.62 -2.31 -3.66
N LYS A 338 10.07 -3.49 -3.98
CA LYS A 338 9.45 -3.77 -5.26
C LYS A 338 8.25 -2.86 -5.51
N ALA A 339 7.36 -2.71 -4.52
CA ALA A 339 6.20 -1.83 -4.58
C ALA A 339 6.63 -0.36 -4.75
N LEU A 340 7.53 0.15 -3.90
CA LEU A 340 8.00 1.53 -3.99
C LEU A 340 8.78 1.83 -5.28
N ARG A 341 9.51 0.85 -5.84
CA ARG A 341 10.17 0.97 -7.14
C ARG A 341 9.16 1.11 -8.28
N GLY A 342 7.97 0.52 -8.15
CA GLY A 342 6.87 0.62 -9.12
C GLY A 342 6.45 2.06 -9.43
N PHE A 343 6.60 2.99 -8.47
CA PHE A 343 6.34 4.41 -8.71
C PHE A 343 7.40 5.12 -9.55
N GLY A 344 8.56 4.48 -9.80
CA GLY A 344 9.61 5.05 -10.65
C GLY A 344 10.24 6.35 -10.12
N ILE A 345 10.16 6.61 -8.81
CA ILE A 345 10.55 7.88 -8.20
C ILE A 345 11.99 8.28 -8.58
N GLY A 346 12.10 9.43 -9.23
CA GLY A 346 13.35 10.03 -9.71
C GLY A 346 13.94 9.41 -10.97
N THR A 347 13.32 8.36 -11.53
CA THR A 347 13.66 7.85 -12.86
C THR A 347 13.06 8.75 -13.93
N GLU A 348 11.82 9.19 -13.73
CA GLU A 348 11.17 10.19 -14.58
C GLU A 348 11.91 11.52 -14.51
N THR A 349 12.05 12.14 -15.68
CA THR A 349 12.70 13.44 -15.89
C THR A 349 11.65 14.53 -15.99
N ASN A 350 11.94 15.68 -15.41
CA ASN A 350 11.09 16.86 -15.57
C ASN A 350 11.99 18.02 -15.97
N ASN A 351 11.71 18.63 -17.12
CA ASN A 351 12.57 19.66 -17.71
C ASN A 351 12.83 20.82 -16.75
N ARG A 352 11.84 21.25 -15.96
CA ARG A 352 12.01 22.35 -15.00
C ARG A 352 12.93 21.94 -13.86
N ILE A 353 12.72 20.75 -13.28
CA ILE A 353 13.54 20.24 -12.18
C ILE A 353 14.97 19.97 -12.65
N ASP A 354 15.13 19.33 -13.81
CA ASP A 354 16.45 19.04 -14.36
C ASP A 354 17.18 20.33 -14.74
N SER A 355 16.48 21.37 -15.23
CA SER A 355 17.10 22.69 -15.46
C SER A 355 17.61 23.33 -14.18
N ILE A 356 16.84 23.27 -13.08
CA ILE A 356 17.29 23.74 -11.75
C ILE A 356 18.52 22.94 -11.29
N LEU A 357 18.49 21.61 -11.42
CA LEU A 357 19.58 20.73 -10.96
C LEU A 357 20.86 20.84 -11.81
N ILE A 358 20.75 21.21 -13.08
CA ILE A 358 21.90 21.33 -13.98
C ILE A 358 22.44 22.76 -13.98
N PHE A 359 21.57 23.75 -14.21
CA PHE A 359 21.95 25.14 -14.48
C PHE A 359 21.67 26.09 -13.31
N GLY A 360 21.03 25.63 -12.23
CA GLY A 360 20.53 26.51 -11.17
C GLY A 360 21.60 27.33 -10.44
N ALA A 361 22.88 26.92 -10.48
CA ALA A 361 23.98 27.70 -9.91
C ALA A 361 24.37 28.92 -10.77
N ASP A 362 24.17 28.84 -12.09
CA ASP A 362 24.63 29.83 -13.07
C ASP A 362 23.47 30.63 -13.71
N ASP A 363 22.24 30.13 -13.62
CA ASP A 363 21.05 30.77 -14.18
C ASP A 363 20.32 31.60 -13.12
N SER A 364 20.33 32.92 -13.30
CA SER A 364 19.62 33.90 -12.46
C SER A 364 18.13 33.59 -12.26
N GLN A 365 17.47 32.92 -13.20
CA GLN A 365 16.05 32.57 -13.09
C GLN A 365 15.81 31.43 -12.10
N PHE A 366 16.78 30.54 -11.93
CA PHE A 366 16.68 29.36 -11.08
C PHE A 366 17.46 29.51 -9.77
N LEU A 367 18.26 30.56 -9.60
CA LEU A 367 19.17 30.74 -8.47
C LEU A 367 18.46 30.64 -7.10
N ASP A 368 17.33 31.33 -6.93
CA ASP A 368 16.58 31.30 -5.67
C ASP A 368 16.06 29.89 -5.35
N LEU A 369 15.50 29.21 -6.36
CA LEU A 369 15.00 27.84 -6.22
C LEU A 369 16.15 26.84 -6.00
N TYR A 370 17.29 27.03 -6.67
CA TYR A 370 18.47 26.19 -6.49
C TYR A 370 19.05 26.34 -5.07
N GLN A 371 19.11 27.58 -4.57
CA GLN A 371 19.53 27.85 -3.20
C GLN A 371 18.64 27.10 -2.21
N GLN A 372 17.32 27.32 -2.30
CA GLN A 372 16.34 26.73 -1.40
C GLN A 372 16.29 25.19 -1.47
N LEU A 373 16.30 24.63 -2.68
CA LEU A 373 16.07 23.20 -2.87
C LEU A 373 17.34 22.38 -2.74
N ILE A 374 18.50 22.92 -3.13
CA ILE A 374 19.76 22.18 -3.24
C ILE A 374 20.79 22.66 -2.22
N VAL A 375 21.09 23.96 -2.18
CA VAL A 375 22.21 24.49 -1.39
C VAL A 375 21.95 24.47 0.11
N ASP A 376 20.72 24.74 0.55
CA ASP A 376 20.39 24.76 1.98
C ASP A 376 20.60 23.38 2.66
N ASP A 377 20.61 22.30 1.88
CA ASP A 377 20.92 20.94 2.32
C ASP A 377 22.35 20.54 1.95
N GLN A 378 23.31 20.88 2.80
CA GLN A 378 24.74 20.61 2.57
C GLN A 378 25.12 19.11 2.64
N LEU A 379 24.24 18.26 3.19
CA LEU A 379 24.55 16.84 3.39
C LEU A 379 24.03 15.96 2.24
N TYR A 380 22.75 16.10 1.87
CA TYR A 380 22.13 15.31 0.80
C TYR A 380 21.82 16.12 -0.46
N GLY A 381 21.79 17.45 -0.39
CA GLY A 381 21.67 18.35 -1.53
C GLY A 381 23.04 18.69 -2.11
N ALA A 382 23.50 19.91 -1.90
CA ALA A 382 24.77 20.45 -2.39
C ALA A 382 26.00 19.91 -1.64
N ASN A 383 26.13 18.58 -1.52
CA ASN A 383 27.36 18.00 -1.01
C ASN A 383 28.52 18.19 -2.01
N SER A 384 29.75 18.08 -1.51
CA SER A 384 30.95 18.32 -2.32
C SER A 384 31.03 17.43 -3.56
N GLN A 385 30.50 16.21 -3.50
CA GLN A 385 30.49 15.29 -4.64
C GLN A 385 29.55 15.78 -5.74
N TYR A 386 28.35 16.24 -5.38
CA TYR A 386 27.36 16.75 -6.32
C TYR A 386 27.86 18.01 -7.03
N THR A 387 28.31 19.02 -6.28
CA THR A 387 28.81 20.28 -6.87
C THR A 387 30.02 20.06 -7.78
N THR A 388 30.94 19.16 -7.39
CA THR A 388 32.09 18.80 -8.25
C THR A 388 31.65 18.16 -9.56
N GLN A 389 30.69 17.22 -9.51
CA GLN A 389 30.20 16.53 -10.70
C GLN A 389 29.33 17.44 -11.58
N GLN A 390 28.56 18.36 -10.99
CA GLN A 390 27.79 19.36 -11.72
C GLN A 390 28.71 20.26 -12.54
N ASN A 391 29.77 20.80 -11.93
CA ASN A 391 30.76 21.64 -12.61
C ASN A 391 31.48 20.88 -13.73
N SER A 392 31.89 19.63 -13.48
CA SER A 392 32.52 18.80 -14.51
C SER A 392 31.59 18.50 -15.69
N TYR A 393 30.29 18.32 -15.43
CA TYR A 393 29.29 18.12 -16.48
C TYR A 393 29.09 19.36 -17.35
N LEU A 394 28.96 20.55 -16.73
CA LEU A 394 28.81 21.82 -17.43
C LEU A 394 30.05 22.19 -18.27
N ASN A 395 31.24 21.82 -17.80
CA ASN A 395 32.51 22.02 -18.52
C ASN A 395 32.74 21.01 -19.67
N GLY A 396 31.81 20.07 -19.89
CA GLY A 396 31.91 19.12 -21.01
C GLY A 396 33.04 18.10 -20.88
N GLU A 397 33.36 17.67 -19.65
CA GLU A 397 34.39 16.65 -19.40
C GLU A 397 33.97 15.25 -19.93
N SER A 398 34.81 14.21 -19.72
CA SER A 398 34.66 12.89 -20.36
C SER A 398 33.28 12.21 -20.18
N ARG A 399 32.93 11.32 -21.13
CA ARG A 399 31.64 10.58 -21.14
C ARG A 399 31.35 9.82 -19.83
N ASP A 400 32.36 9.26 -19.18
CA ASP A 400 32.20 8.51 -17.92
C ASP A 400 31.74 9.42 -16.76
N LYS A 401 32.21 10.67 -16.73
CA LYS A 401 31.78 11.67 -15.73
C LYS A 401 30.34 12.10 -15.96
N ASN A 402 29.91 12.21 -17.21
CA ASN A 402 28.52 12.52 -17.55
C ASN A 402 27.56 11.44 -17.02
N HIS A 403 27.90 10.17 -17.16
CA HIS A 403 27.07 9.08 -16.62
C HIS A 403 27.03 9.07 -15.08
N ALA A 404 28.14 9.40 -14.41
CA ALA A 404 28.18 9.54 -12.96
C ALA A 404 27.26 10.68 -12.47
N PHE A 405 27.27 11.82 -13.16
CA PHE A 405 26.39 12.94 -12.85
C PHE A 405 24.91 12.60 -13.08
N LEU A 406 24.55 11.91 -14.17
CA LEU A 406 23.17 11.47 -14.41
C LEU A 406 22.63 10.54 -13.31
N LYS A 407 23.49 9.70 -12.70
CA LYS A 407 23.10 8.92 -11.52
C LYS A 407 22.84 9.80 -10.31
N LEU A 408 23.64 10.86 -10.12
CA LEU A 408 23.43 11.82 -9.04
C LEU A 408 22.14 12.64 -9.25
N MET A 409 21.82 13.00 -10.49
CA MET A 409 20.55 13.65 -10.86
C MET A 409 19.35 12.81 -10.42
N LYS A 410 19.35 11.49 -10.70
CA LYS A 410 18.32 10.57 -10.18
C LYS A 410 18.18 10.67 -8.66
N THR A 411 19.31 10.65 -7.93
CA THR A 411 19.27 10.74 -6.46
C THR A 411 18.77 12.08 -5.95
N GLN A 412 19.05 13.18 -6.65
CA GLN A 412 18.50 14.50 -6.32
C GLN A 412 17.00 14.57 -6.60
N ARG A 413 16.52 14.04 -7.73
CA ARG A 413 15.08 13.92 -8.00
C ARG A 413 14.36 13.11 -6.91
N GLN A 414 14.94 11.98 -6.49
CA GLN A 414 14.42 11.20 -5.37
C GLN A 414 14.32 12.02 -4.08
N ARG A 415 15.37 12.79 -3.74
CA ARG A 415 15.34 13.68 -2.59
C ARG A 415 14.23 14.72 -2.71
N LEU A 416 14.16 15.42 -3.85
CA LEU A 416 13.18 16.48 -4.10
C LEU A 416 11.74 15.98 -3.96
N PHE A 417 11.43 14.77 -4.40
CA PHE A 417 10.11 14.16 -4.17
C PHE A 417 9.70 14.16 -2.69
N PHE A 418 10.65 13.88 -1.79
CA PHE A 418 10.43 13.78 -0.35
C PHE A 418 10.65 15.09 0.43
N THR A 419 11.16 16.16 -0.20
CA THR A 419 11.50 17.41 0.48
C THR A 419 10.77 18.63 -0.05
N VAL A 420 10.36 18.65 -1.32
CA VAL A 420 9.75 19.82 -1.95
C VAL A 420 8.33 20.05 -1.39
N PRO A 421 8.01 21.28 -0.94
CA PRO A 421 6.65 21.68 -0.56
C PRO A 421 5.65 21.58 -1.73
N ASN A 422 4.37 21.33 -1.42
CA ASN A 422 3.30 21.10 -2.42
C ASN A 422 3.08 22.26 -3.41
N ASN A 423 3.50 23.48 -3.09
CA ASN A 423 3.21 24.69 -3.85
C ASN A 423 4.33 25.12 -4.82
N GLU A 424 5.52 24.53 -4.71
CA GLU A 424 6.69 24.96 -5.49
C GLU A 424 6.83 24.18 -6.80
N ILE A 425 6.64 22.86 -6.74
CA ILE A 425 6.83 21.95 -7.87
C ILE A 425 5.80 20.82 -7.81
N GLN A 426 5.26 20.42 -8.96
CA GLN A 426 4.46 19.20 -9.13
C GLN A 426 5.35 17.97 -8.96
N PHE A 427 5.64 17.60 -7.72
CA PHE A 427 6.58 16.54 -7.39
C PHE A 427 6.13 15.15 -7.89
N TRP A 428 4.84 14.94 -8.16
CA TRP A 428 4.34 13.71 -8.78
C TRP A 428 4.83 13.52 -10.22
N ASP A 429 5.24 14.59 -10.91
CA ASP A 429 5.91 14.51 -12.22
C ASP A 429 7.27 13.79 -12.17
N LEU A 430 7.83 13.60 -10.95
CA LEU A 430 9.04 12.80 -10.74
C LEU A 430 8.75 11.30 -10.62
N THR A 431 7.52 10.88 -10.89
CA THR A 431 7.04 9.51 -10.73
C THR A 431 6.29 9.05 -11.98
N ILE A 432 6.11 7.75 -12.12
CA ILE A 432 5.26 7.15 -13.16
C ILE A 432 3.77 7.49 -12.92
N PHE A 433 3.40 7.94 -11.74
CA PHE A 433 2.02 8.28 -11.38
C PHE A 433 1.86 9.80 -11.27
N CYS A 434 1.87 10.49 -12.40
CA CYS A 434 1.82 11.96 -12.44
C CYS A 434 0.50 12.50 -11.87
N PHE A 435 -0.59 11.73 -11.98
CA PHE A 435 -1.90 12.10 -11.47
C PHE A 435 -2.17 11.57 -10.05
N ALA A 436 -1.22 10.90 -9.39
CA ALA A 436 -1.41 10.37 -8.03
C ALA A 436 -1.84 11.44 -7.02
N GLY A 437 -1.27 12.65 -7.10
CA GLY A 437 -1.68 13.75 -6.22
C GLY A 437 -3.12 14.18 -6.43
N GLU A 438 -3.54 14.24 -7.69
CA GLU A 438 -4.93 14.56 -8.03
C GLU A 438 -5.88 13.46 -7.56
N PHE A 439 -5.52 12.19 -7.81
CA PHE A 439 -6.27 11.04 -7.35
C PHE A 439 -6.45 11.04 -5.82
N LEU A 440 -5.37 11.22 -5.06
CA LEU A 440 -5.44 11.19 -3.60
C LEU A 440 -6.25 12.38 -3.04
N ASP A 441 -5.95 13.60 -3.48
CA ASP A 441 -6.52 14.81 -2.85
C ASP A 441 -7.90 15.18 -3.41
N LYS A 442 -8.12 15.08 -4.72
CA LYS A 442 -9.36 15.52 -5.37
C LYS A 442 -10.38 14.42 -5.54
N VAL A 443 -9.97 13.14 -5.56
CA VAL A 443 -10.88 12.00 -5.70
C VAL A 443 -11.04 11.27 -4.38
N TYR A 444 -10.02 10.53 -3.93
CA TYR A 444 -10.10 9.63 -2.78
C TYR A 444 -10.48 10.37 -1.48
N ARG A 445 -9.66 11.32 -1.03
CA ARG A 445 -9.90 12.07 0.22
C ARG A 445 -11.19 12.90 0.16
N SER A 446 -11.53 13.43 -1.02
CA SER A 446 -12.77 14.17 -1.24
C SER A 446 -13.99 13.29 -1.01
N LEU A 447 -14.02 12.11 -1.63
CA LEU A 447 -15.11 11.13 -1.48
C LEU A 447 -15.18 10.55 -0.06
N CYS A 448 -14.04 10.24 0.57
CA CYS A 448 -14.01 9.86 1.99
C CYS A 448 -14.62 10.94 2.90
N SER A 449 -14.52 12.23 2.52
CA SER A 449 -15.14 13.34 3.25
C SER A 449 -16.62 13.60 2.90
N GLY A 450 -17.24 12.72 2.10
CA GLY A 450 -18.63 12.84 1.65
C GLY A 450 -18.86 13.89 0.56
N LYS A 451 -17.80 14.44 -0.03
CA LYS A 451 -17.90 15.37 -1.17
C LYS A 451 -17.95 14.61 -2.49
N LYS A 452 -18.54 15.22 -3.52
CA LYS A 452 -18.58 14.63 -4.86
C LYS A 452 -17.25 14.73 -5.58
N CYS A 453 -17.04 13.83 -6.53
CA CYS A 453 -15.92 13.90 -7.47
C CYS A 453 -16.05 15.16 -8.36
N PRO A 454 -14.96 15.92 -8.57
CA PRO A 454 -14.95 17.06 -9.49
C PRO A 454 -15.36 16.69 -10.93
N ARG A 455 -16.13 17.57 -11.59
CA ARG A 455 -16.65 17.32 -12.95
C ARG A 455 -15.55 17.20 -14.00
N ASP A 456 -14.47 17.97 -13.87
CA ASP A 456 -13.31 17.93 -14.77
C ASP A 456 -12.61 16.57 -14.74
N ILE A 457 -12.62 15.90 -13.59
CA ILE A 457 -12.07 14.54 -13.44
C ILE A 457 -12.99 13.53 -14.14
N ILE A 458 -14.30 13.59 -13.92
CA ILE A 458 -15.26 12.69 -14.60
C ILE A 458 -15.14 12.83 -16.12
N ILE A 459 -15.11 14.06 -16.64
CA ILE A 459 -14.88 14.36 -18.06
C ILE A 459 -13.59 13.69 -18.56
N ARG A 460 -12.49 13.81 -17.82
CA ARG A 460 -11.20 13.22 -18.22
C ARG A 460 -11.28 11.69 -18.25
N LEU A 461 -11.89 11.07 -17.26
CA LEU A 461 -12.06 9.61 -17.20
C LEU A 461 -12.91 9.11 -18.37
N VAL A 462 -14.02 9.79 -18.67
CA VAL A 462 -14.88 9.44 -19.82
C VAL A 462 -14.14 9.62 -21.14
N ARG A 463 -13.35 10.69 -21.31
CA ARG A 463 -12.52 10.90 -22.50
C ARG A 463 -11.49 9.77 -22.69
N GLY A 464 -10.88 9.33 -21.59
CA GLY A 464 -9.99 8.17 -21.56
C GLY A 464 -10.71 6.88 -21.99
N LEU A 465 -11.89 6.60 -21.42
CA LEU A 465 -12.72 5.46 -21.79
C LEU A 465 -13.13 5.49 -23.26
N ASN A 466 -13.62 6.62 -23.76
CA ASN A 466 -14.01 6.79 -25.15
C ASN A 466 -12.84 6.49 -26.09
N SER A 467 -11.64 6.97 -25.74
CA SER A 467 -10.45 6.75 -26.56
C SER A 467 -10.06 5.26 -26.62
N ILE A 468 -10.25 4.53 -25.52
CA ILE A 468 -10.00 3.08 -25.43
C ILE A 468 -11.08 2.28 -26.15
N PHE A 469 -12.35 2.61 -25.91
CA PHE A 469 -13.50 1.89 -26.47
C PHE A 469 -13.53 1.99 -27.99
N ILE A 470 -13.14 3.14 -28.53
CA ILE A 470 -13.11 3.40 -29.96
C ILE A 470 -11.77 2.95 -30.58
N GLY A 471 -10.68 3.00 -29.82
CA GLY A 471 -9.33 2.64 -30.27
C GLY A 471 -8.59 3.80 -30.97
N LEU A 472 -9.08 5.03 -30.81
CA LEU A 472 -8.52 6.27 -31.38
C LEU A 472 -8.59 7.38 -30.33
N PRO A 473 -7.73 8.41 -30.37
CA PRO A 473 -7.88 9.58 -29.50
C PRO A 473 -9.20 10.32 -29.79
N VAL A 474 -10.04 10.50 -28.78
CA VAL A 474 -11.37 11.11 -28.91
C VAL A 474 -11.57 12.23 -27.88
N ARG A 475 -12.31 13.27 -28.25
CA ARG A 475 -12.60 14.44 -27.41
C ARG A 475 -14.01 14.48 -26.81
N ASN A 476 -14.88 13.52 -27.13
CA ASN A 476 -16.23 13.42 -26.54
C ASN A 476 -16.14 13.34 -25.01
N GLN A 477 -16.84 14.25 -24.35
CA GLN A 477 -16.79 14.46 -22.89
C GLN A 477 -18.15 14.37 -22.19
N ASP A 478 -19.25 14.63 -22.92
CA ASP A 478 -20.61 14.65 -22.34
C ASP A 478 -21.35 13.33 -22.53
N GLU A 479 -20.78 12.41 -23.31
CA GLU A 479 -21.33 11.08 -23.60
C GLU A 479 -20.24 10.01 -23.52
N LEU A 480 -20.56 8.89 -22.91
CA LEU A 480 -19.78 7.65 -22.97
C LEU A 480 -20.26 6.84 -24.18
N ILE A 481 -19.37 6.61 -25.14
CA ILE A 481 -19.69 6.00 -26.43
C ILE A 481 -19.39 4.51 -26.39
N LEU A 482 -20.43 3.70 -26.52
CA LEU A 482 -20.31 2.25 -26.67
C LEU A 482 -20.31 1.90 -28.15
N ALA A 483 -19.28 1.16 -28.56
CA ALA A 483 -19.09 0.77 -29.94
C ALA A 483 -18.58 -0.66 -30.05
N THR A 484 -18.97 -1.40 -31.07
CA THR A 484 -18.42 -2.72 -31.38
C THR A 484 -17.68 -2.69 -32.71
N SER A 485 -17.00 -3.78 -33.00
CA SER A 485 -16.41 -4.06 -34.31
C SER A 485 -17.19 -5.14 -35.07
N GLY A 486 -18.47 -5.30 -34.75
CA GLY A 486 -19.30 -6.39 -35.27
C GLY A 486 -18.93 -7.70 -34.60
N ASN A 487 -18.59 -8.74 -35.38
CA ASN A 487 -18.40 -10.12 -34.90
C ASN A 487 -17.14 -10.39 -34.06
N TYR A 488 -16.26 -9.41 -33.84
CA TYR A 488 -15.05 -9.59 -33.03
C TYR A 488 -14.96 -8.46 -32.02
N SER A 489 -15.05 -8.77 -30.71
CA SER A 489 -14.88 -7.81 -29.61
C SER A 489 -13.43 -7.30 -29.43
N GLN A 490 -12.49 -7.76 -30.26
CA GLN A 490 -11.06 -7.46 -30.18
C GLN A 490 -10.50 -6.61 -31.33
N ALA A 491 -11.33 -6.02 -32.21
CA ALA A 491 -10.76 -5.20 -33.29
C ALA A 491 -10.08 -3.94 -32.73
N ARG A 492 -8.97 -3.55 -33.37
CA ARG A 492 -8.16 -2.38 -32.97
C ARG A 492 -8.93 -1.05 -33.03
N ILE A 493 -10.02 -0.99 -33.78
CA ILE A 493 -10.90 0.18 -33.90
C ILE A 493 -12.34 -0.31 -33.89
N SER A 494 -13.16 0.20 -32.97
CA SER A 494 -14.60 -0.06 -32.94
C SER A 494 -15.33 0.98 -33.79
N LYS A 495 -16.06 0.53 -34.81
CA LYS A 495 -16.71 1.40 -35.81
C LYS A 495 -18.22 1.37 -35.74
N ILE A 496 -18.82 0.33 -35.17
CA ILE A 496 -20.28 0.19 -35.09
C ILE A 496 -20.72 0.83 -33.78
N HIS A 497 -21.57 1.85 -33.85
CA HIS A 497 -22.16 2.48 -32.68
C HIS A 497 -23.29 1.61 -32.14
N GLU A 498 -23.21 1.26 -30.86
CA GLU A 498 -24.31 0.59 -30.15
C GLU A 498 -25.15 1.63 -29.42
N GLU A 499 -24.52 2.45 -28.57
CA GLU A 499 -25.22 3.43 -27.74
C GLU A 499 -24.30 4.57 -27.26
N SER A 500 -24.90 5.71 -26.93
CA SER A 500 -24.27 6.82 -26.21
C SER A 500 -24.96 7.03 -24.88
N ILE A 501 -24.23 6.89 -23.77
CA ILE A 501 -24.75 7.07 -22.42
C ILE A 501 -24.42 8.49 -21.96
N SER A 502 -25.40 9.22 -21.43
CA SER A 502 -25.12 10.58 -20.93
C SER A 502 -24.19 10.54 -19.72
N VAL A 503 -23.18 11.42 -19.68
CA VAL A 503 -22.30 11.56 -18.51
C VAL A 503 -23.02 12.28 -17.37
N TRP A 504 -23.88 13.24 -17.73
CA TRP A 504 -24.67 14.02 -16.78
C TRP A 504 -26.08 13.45 -16.68
N GLN A 505 -26.70 13.62 -15.50
CA GLN A 505 -28.01 13.04 -15.20
C GLN A 505 -29.07 13.36 -16.27
N LYS A 506 -29.44 12.35 -17.05
CA LYS A 506 -30.44 12.43 -18.12
C LYS A 506 -31.23 11.12 -18.17
N HIS A 507 -32.53 11.18 -17.88
CA HIS A 507 -33.42 10.00 -17.87
C HIS A 507 -32.93 8.79 -17.04
N GLY A 508 -32.13 9.04 -15.99
CA GLY A 508 -31.54 7.99 -15.14
C GLY A 508 -30.17 7.51 -15.61
N GLU A 509 -29.67 8.00 -16.73
CA GLU A 509 -28.30 7.78 -17.20
C GLU A 509 -27.36 8.85 -16.64
N TYR A 510 -26.21 8.42 -16.12
CA TYR A 510 -25.09 9.27 -15.73
C TYR A 510 -23.86 8.44 -15.38
N VAL A 511 -22.70 9.10 -15.32
CA VAL A 511 -21.46 8.52 -14.83
C VAL A 511 -21.05 9.26 -13.55
N ASP A 512 -20.65 8.50 -12.52
CA ASP A 512 -20.14 9.06 -11.26
C ASP A 512 -18.93 8.25 -10.75
N VAL A 513 -18.25 8.77 -9.74
CA VAL A 513 -17.24 8.04 -8.97
C VAL A 513 -17.70 7.92 -7.53
N GLU A 514 -17.82 6.69 -7.07
CA GLU A 514 -18.31 6.33 -5.74
C GLU A 514 -17.23 5.64 -4.92
N ILE A 515 -17.35 5.71 -3.60
CA ILE A 515 -16.53 4.95 -2.67
C ILE A 515 -17.38 3.86 -2.01
N HIS A 516 -16.88 2.63 -1.99
CA HIS A 516 -17.50 1.49 -1.34
C HIS A 516 -16.42 0.64 -0.67
N ASN A 517 -16.54 0.38 0.63
CA ASN A 517 -15.56 -0.35 1.44
C ASN A 517 -14.12 0.16 1.21
N ASP A 518 -13.92 1.48 1.31
CA ASP A 518 -12.65 2.19 1.08
C ASP A 518 -12.03 2.05 -0.32
N LYS A 519 -12.75 1.44 -1.28
CA LYS A 519 -12.35 1.33 -2.69
C LYS A 519 -13.16 2.27 -3.55
N LEU A 520 -12.50 2.82 -4.58
CA LEU A 520 -13.13 3.70 -5.55
C LEU A 520 -13.69 2.91 -6.73
N PHE A 521 -14.86 3.34 -7.21
CA PHE A 521 -15.51 2.76 -8.37
C PHE A 521 -15.97 3.87 -9.30
N LEU A 522 -15.64 3.76 -10.59
CA LEU A 522 -16.36 4.47 -11.62
C LEU A 522 -17.66 3.72 -11.89
N VAL A 523 -18.79 4.39 -11.72
CA VAL A 523 -20.12 3.79 -11.79
C VAL A 523 -20.88 4.40 -12.96
N VAL A 524 -21.43 3.55 -13.81
CA VAL A 524 -22.27 3.94 -14.94
C VAL A 524 -23.70 3.50 -14.67
N TYR A 525 -24.57 4.48 -14.48
CA TYR A 525 -26.00 4.28 -14.36
C TYR A 525 -26.63 4.34 -15.76
N LEU A 526 -27.45 3.33 -16.09
CA LEU A 526 -28.07 3.18 -17.41
C LEU A 526 -29.58 3.45 -17.38
N SER A 527 -30.20 3.47 -16.20
CA SER A 527 -31.64 3.69 -16.03
C SER A 527 -31.97 3.96 -14.56
N ASN A 528 -33.17 4.50 -14.31
CA ASN A 528 -33.79 4.53 -12.98
C ASN A 528 -34.55 3.23 -12.64
N ASP A 529 -34.65 2.27 -13.57
CA ASP A 529 -35.31 0.99 -13.30
C ASP A 529 -34.49 0.14 -12.33
N PRO A 530 -35.05 -0.32 -11.19
CA PRO A 530 -34.34 -1.13 -10.22
C PRO A 530 -33.89 -2.51 -10.74
N GLN A 531 -34.45 -3.00 -11.86
CA GLN A 531 -33.99 -4.23 -12.50
C GLN A 531 -32.68 -4.03 -13.28
N ILE A 532 -32.32 -2.79 -13.61
CA ILE A 532 -31.11 -2.44 -14.34
C ILE A 532 -30.07 -1.96 -13.34
N TYR A 533 -29.22 -2.88 -12.91
CA TYR A 533 -28.13 -2.54 -12.00
C TYR A 533 -27.07 -1.67 -12.70
N PRO A 534 -26.45 -0.73 -11.96
CA PRO A 534 -25.34 0.05 -12.47
C PRO A 534 -24.08 -0.81 -12.64
N VAL A 535 -23.33 -0.56 -13.71
CA VAL A 535 -22.08 -1.27 -13.99
C VAL A 535 -20.93 -0.52 -13.32
N ARG A 536 -20.06 -1.25 -12.61
CA ARG A 536 -18.98 -0.67 -11.79
C ARG A 536 -17.62 -1.13 -12.28
N LEU A 537 -16.68 -0.19 -12.37
CA LEU A 537 -15.27 -0.44 -12.60
C LEU A 537 -14.49 0.01 -11.36
N GLN A 538 -13.77 -0.89 -10.70
CA GLN A 538 -12.88 -0.50 -9.61
C GLN A 538 -11.77 0.41 -10.17
N LEU A 539 -11.69 1.61 -9.62
CA LEU A 539 -10.79 2.68 -10.04
C LEU A 539 -9.56 2.72 -9.14
N SER A 540 -8.66 1.75 -9.33
CA SER A 540 -7.36 1.71 -8.64
C SER A 540 -6.47 2.86 -9.12
N PRO A 541 -5.45 3.29 -8.34
CA PRO A 541 -4.46 4.28 -8.78
C PRO A 541 -3.87 3.99 -10.16
N THR A 542 -3.52 2.72 -10.43
CA THR A 542 -2.98 2.31 -11.73
C THR A 542 -3.99 2.50 -12.87
N ARG A 543 -5.26 2.12 -12.68
CA ARG A 543 -6.32 2.32 -13.69
C ARG A 543 -6.65 3.81 -13.88
N TYR A 544 -6.63 4.59 -12.80
CA TYR A 544 -6.83 6.04 -12.87
C TYR A 544 -5.72 6.73 -13.67
N GLU A 545 -4.45 6.45 -13.35
CA GLU A 545 -3.29 6.99 -14.06
C GLU A 545 -3.36 6.62 -15.54
N TYR A 546 -3.70 5.36 -15.85
CA TYR A 546 -3.86 4.88 -17.22
C TYR A 546 -4.94 5.66 -17.99
N LEU A 547 -6.14 5.78 -17.42
CA LEU A 547 -7.24 6.54 -18.04
C LEU A 547 -6.90 8.02 -18.23
N ALA A 548 -6.28 8.65 -17.23
CA ALA A 548 -5.90 10.05 -17.29
C ALA A 548 -4.83 10.31 -18.36
N ARG A 549 -3.81 9.45 -18.48
CA ARG A 549 -2.79 9.54 -19.52
C ARG A 549 -3.36 9.34 -20.92
N VAL A 550 -4.22 8.34 -21.09
CA VAL A 550 -4.89 8.10 -22.38
C VAL A 550 -5.76 9.30 -22.76
N ALA A 551 -6.47 9.87 -21.79
CA ALA A 551 -7.24 11.09 -22.01
C ALA A 551 -6.35 12.26 -22.47
N ASP A 552 -5.11 12.35 -21.99
CA ASP A 552 -4.14 13.38 -22.40
C ASP A 552 -3.34 13.01 -23.67
N GLY A 553 -3.73 11.93 -24.36
CA GLY A 553 -3.21 11.57 -25.68
C GLY A 553 -2.11 10.50 -25.67
N ALA A 554 -1.83 9.87 -24.53
CA ALA A 554 -0.97 8.70 -24.51
C ALA A 554 -1.61 7.53 -25.28
N LEU A 555 -0.79 6.74 -25.98
CA LEU A 555 -1.26 5.55 -26.68
C LEU A 555 -1.67 4.48 -25.65
N PRO A 556 -2.90 3.93 -25.72
CA PRO A 556 -3.38 2.90 -24.78
C PRO A 556 -2.42 1.70 -24.65
N SER A 557 -1.84 1.24 -25.77
CA SER A 557 -1.01 0.03 -25.80
C SER A 557 0.36 0.15 -25.13
N VAL A 558 0.77 1.34 -24.67
CA VAL A 558 2.16 1.58 -24.21
C VAL A 558 2.32 1.43 -22.69
N PHE A 559 1.25 1.53 -21.91
CA PHE A 559 1.36 1.65 -20.44
C PHE A 559 1.05 0.35 -19.69
N SER A 560 -0.10 -0.27 -19.95
CA SER A 560 -0.47 -1.55 -19.32
C SER A 560 -1.48 -2.32 -20.17
N GLN A 561 -1.08 -3.51 -20.62
CA GLN A 561 -1.96 -4.41 -21.35
C GLN A 561 -3.09 -4.94 -20.46
N GLU A 562 -2.80 -5.21 -19.19
CA GLU A 562 -3.79 -5.64 -18.20
C GLU A 562 -4.91 -4.59 -18.02
N CYS A 563 -4.54 -3.31 -17.85
CA CYS A 563 -5.53 -2.24 -17.75
C CYS A 563 -6.36 -2.09 -19.04
N TYR A 564 -5.74 -2.30 -20.20
CA TYR A 564 -6.46 -2.27 -21.47
C TYR A 564 -7.50 -3.40 -21.56
N GLU A 565 -7.13 -4.62 -21.18
CA GLU A 565 -8.01 -5.79 -21.18
C GLU A 565 -9.16 -5.64 -20.17
N ASP A 566 -8.88 -5.16 -18.95
CA ASP A 566 -9.89 -4.87 -17.93
C ASP A 566 -10.94 -3.86 -18.42
N LEU A 567 -10.50 -2.80 -19.10
CA LEU A 567 -11.40 -1.77 -19.61
C LEU A 567 -12.24 -2.26 -20.80
N LEU A 568 -11.71 -3.16 -21.62
CA LEU A 568 -12.50 -3.86 -22.64
C LEU A 568 -13.51 -4.82 -22.03
N ALA A 569 -13.17 -5.50 -20.93
CA ALA A 569 -14.13 -6.32 -20.19
C ALA A 569 -15.26 -5.44 -19.59
N PHE A 570 -14.91 -4.29 -19.03
CA PHE A 570 -15.89 -3.31 -18.54
C PHE A 570 -16.81 -2.80 -19.65
N LYS A 571 -16.26 -2.49 -20.84
CA LYS A 571 -17.04 -2.17 -22.04
C LYS A 571 -18.04 -3.27 -22.41
N ALA A 572 -17.60 -4.53 -22.39
CA ALA A 572 -18.47 -5.66 -22.69
C ALA A 572 -19.60 -5.81 -21.68
N GLN A 573 -19.34 -5.59 -20.39
CA GLN A 573 -20.38 -5.57 -19.34
C GLN A 573 -21.41 -4.46 -19.59
N LEU A 574 -20.96 -3.26 -19.97
CA LEU A 574 -21.86 -2.15 -20.32
C LEU A 574 -22.76 -2.50 -21.50
N ILE A 575 -22.21 -3.05 -22.58
CA ILE A 575 -22.96 -3.46 -23.77
C ILE A 575 -24.01 -4.53 -23.41
N ASN A 576 -23.62 -5.54 -22.62
CA ASN A 576 -24.56 -6.58 -22.19
C ASN A 576 -25.72 -6.01 -21.38
N GLN A 577 -25.44 -5.04 -20.50
CA GLN A 577 -26.46 -4.41 -19.67
C GLN A 577 -27.39 -3.49 -20.48
N VAL A 578 -26.85 -2.82 -21.51
CA VAL A 578 -27.64 -2.08 -22.51
C VAL A 578 -28.60 -3.01 -23.25
N ILE A 579 -28.10 -4.14 -23.76
CA ILE A 579 -28.92 -5.14 -24.47
C ILE A 579 -30.04 -5.67 -23.56
N PHE A 580 -29.74 -5.94 -22.29
CA PHE A 580 -30.73 -6.37 -21.30
C PHE A 580 -31.80 -5.30 -21.02
N ARG A 581 -31.39 -4.03 -20.92
CA ARG A 581 -32.33 -2.90 -20.81
C ARG A 581 -33.25 -2.81 -22.01
N GLU A 582 -32.73 -2.98 -23.22
CA GLU A 582 -33.56 -3.01 -24.43
C GLU A 582 -34.55 -4.18 -24.44
N SER A 583 -34.12 -5.39 -24.03
CA SER A 583 -35.02 -6.55 -23.99
C SER A 583 -36.18 -6.34 -23.02
N LEU A 584 -35.91 -5.76 -21.83
CA LEU A 584 -36.96 -5.39 -20.88
C LEU A 584 -37.92 -4.33 -21.46
N GLY A 585 -37.39 -3.35 -22.19
CA GLY A 585 -38.21 -2.37 -22.91
C GLY A 585 -39.11 -3.01 -23.96
N ARG A 586 -38.60 -3.99 -24.73
CA ARG A 586 -39.35 -4.72 -25.75
C ARG A 586 -40.50 -5.53 -25.16
N GLU A 587 -40.24 -6.24 -24.06
CA GLU A 587 -41.27 -7.00 -23.34
C GLU A 587 -42.39 -6.09 -22.79
N ARG A 588 -42.06 -4.88 -22.36
CA ARG A 588 -43.03 -3.94 -21.77
C ARG A 588 -43.83 -3.13 -22.81
N TYR A 589 -43.21 -2.77 -23.94
CA TYR A 589 -43.79 -1.78 -24.88
C TYR A 589 -44.03 -2.32 -26.30
N GLY A 590 -43.66 -3.57 -26.62
CA GLY A 590 -44.04 -4.22 -27.89
C GLY A 590 -43.48 -3.56 -29.16
N SER A 591 -42.28 -2.96 -29.11
CA SER A 591 -41.66 -2.27 -30.25
C SER A 591 -41.02 -3.22 -31.27
N SER A 592 -41.21 -2.96 -32.56
CA SER A 592 -40.52 -3.63 -33.68
C SER A 592 -39.10 -3.05 -33.90
N VAL A 593 -38.14 -3.93 -34.24
CA VAL A 593 -36.74 -3.56 -34.49
C VAL A 593 -36.62 -2.80 -35.82
N SER A 594 -36.17 -1.55 -35.79
CA SER A 594 -35.52 -0.96 -36.96
C SER A 594 -34.04 -1.34 -36.91
N THR A 595 -33.60 -2.25 -37.77
CA THR A 595 -32.18 -2.62 -37.94
C THR A 595 -31.46 -1.48 -38.67
N GLN A 596 -31.22 -0.38 -37.95
CA GLN A 596 -30.44 0.74 -38.44
C GLN A 596 -29.01 0.58 -37.95
N LEU A 597 -28.08 0.34 -38.88
CA LEU A 597 -26.66 0.26 -38.55
C LEU A 597 -26.11 1.70 -38.47
N ARG A 598 -25.54 2.05 -37.31
CA ARG A 598 -24.87 3.34 -37.10
C ARG A 598 -23.37 3.12 -37.08
N VAL A 599 -22.64 3.89 -37.88
CA VAL A 599 -21.17 3.86 -37.92
C VAL A 599 -20.62 5.14 -37.32
N LEU A 600 -19.57 5.00 -36.52
CA LEU A 600 -18.86 6.11 -35.93
C LEU A 600 -17.93 6.76 -36.95
N GLU A 601 -18.11 8.06 -37.16
CA GLU A 601 -17.16 8.90 -37.89
C GLU A 601 -16.46 9.88 -36.94
N LEU A 602 -15.13 10.00 -37.09
CA LEU A 602 -14.32 10.97 -36.37
C LEU A 602 -14.26 12.26 -37.21
N ASN A 603 -14.73 13.37 -36.67
CA ASN A 603 -14.63 14.66 -37.33
C ASN A 603 -13.23 15.29 -37.18
N LEU A 604 -12.98 16.41 -37.86
CA LEU A 604 -11.70 17.14 -37.83
C LEU A 604 -11.34 17.67 -36.43
N ASP A 605 -12.33 17.83 -35.54
CA ASP A 605 -12.14 18.28 -34.17
C ASP A 605 -11.81 17.14 -33.19
N GLY A 606 -11.77 15.89 -33.66
CA GLY A 606 -11.53 14.70 -32.85
C GLY A 606 -12.75 14.25 -32.06
N VAL A 607 -13.95 14.71 -32.44
CA VAL A 607 -15.23 14.30 -31.88
C VAL A 607 -15.83 13.20 -32.76
N VAL A 608 -16.28 12.13 -32.12
CA VAL A 608 -16.93 11.01 -32.78
C VAL A 608 -18.44 11.22 -32.77
N ILE A 609 -19.06 11.04 -33.94
CA ILE A 609 -20.49 11.20 -34.15
C ILE A 609 -21.04 9.94 -34.83
N PRO A 610 -22.16 9.37 -34.37
CA PRO A 610 -22.80 8.24 -35.05
C PRO A 610 -23.53 8.72 -36.32
N GLN A 611 -23.18 8.13 -37.47
CA GLN A 611 -23.86 8.34 -38.74
C GLN A 611 -24.70 7.12 -39.12
N LEU A 612 -25.93 7.36 -39.55
CA LEU A 612 -26.82 6.30 -40.03
C LEU A 612 -26.36 5.81 -41.40
N LEU A 613 -26.16 4.50 -41.55
CA LEU A 613 -26.02 3.86 -42.86
C LEU A 613 -27.33 3.18 -43.22
N GLU A 614 -28.01 3.71 -44.24
CA GLU A 614 -29.11 2.99 -44.88
C GLU A 614 -28.54 1.85 -45.72
N VAL A 615 -28.64 0.62 -45.20
CA VAL A 615 -28.34 -0.57 -45.98
C VAL A 615 -29.58 -0.88 -46.83
N SER A 616 -29.62 -0.38 -48.06
CA SER A 616 -30.59 -0.83 -49.05
C SER A 616 -30.26 -2.29 -49.42
N ILE A 617 -31.09 -3.22 -48.96
CA ILE A 617 -31.03 -4.67 -49.28
C ILE A 617 -31.49 -4.91 -50.71
#